data_AF-A0A2U3L8I6-F1
#
_entry.id   AF-A0A2U3L8I6-F1
#
_cell.length_a   1.000
_cell.length_b   1.000
_cell.length_c   1.000
_cell.angle_alpha   90.00
_cell.angle_beta   90.00
_cell.angle_gamma   90.00
#
_symmetry.space_group_name_H-M   'P 1'
#
loop_
_entity.id
_entity.type
_entity.pdbx_description
1 polymer ?
#
loop_
_entity_poly.entity_id
_entity_poly.type
_entity_poly.pdbx_seq_one_letter_code
_entity_poly.pdbx_strand_id
1 'polypeptide(L)' 'MTTLKYIGDLVIDSTGPLRKIKLPDGFYVVGHEMLIAVDSEQEADEIIVELESEYGLH' A
#
# COMPACT_ATOMS: atom_id res chain seq x y z
N MET A 1 9.50 14.87 -5.19
CA MET A 1 9.05 15.26 -3.83
C MET A 1 8.62 13.98 -3.15
N THR A 2 9.17 13.64 -1.99
CA THR A 2 8.92 12.34 -1.34
C THR A 2 7.75 12.46 -0.37
N THR A 3 6.66 11.75 -0.63
CA THR A 3 5.47 11.75 0.22
C THR A 3 5.63 10.65 1.27
N LEU A 4 6.12 11.07 2.44
CA LEU A 4 6.27 10.23 3.62
C LEU A 4 4.93 10.14 4.33
N LYS A 5 4.36 8.93 4.41
CA LYS A 5 3.15 8.69 5.21
C LYS A 5 3.56 8.08 6.55
N TYR A 6 3.06 8.69 7.62
CA TYR A 6 3.28 8.26 8.99
C TYR A 6 2.11 7.38 9.43
N ILE A 7 2.37 6.10 9.73
CA ILE A 7 1.41 5.23 10.42
C ILE A 7 1.98 4.94 11.81
N GLY A 8 1.51 5.68 12.81
CA GLY A 8 2.10 5.63 14.16
C GLY A 8 3.58 6.04 14.14
N ASP A 9 4.46 5.16 14.59
CA ASP A 9 5.92 5.31 14.52
C ASP A 9 6.54 4.84 13.18
N LEU A 10 5.76 4.25 12.27
CA LEU A 10 6.27 3.74 11.00
C LEU A 10 6.27 4.83 9.93
N VAL A 11 7.46 5.16 9.42
CA VAL A 11 7.63 6.02 8.25
C VAL A 11 7.62 5.15 7.01
N ILE A 12 6.57 5.26 6.20
CA ILE A 12 6.44 4.50 4.97
C ILE A 12 6.64 5.44 3.79
N ASP A 13 7.67 5.16 3.02
CA ASP A 13 7.82 5.74 1.70
C ASP A 13 6.72 5.19 0.80
N SER A 14 5.71 6.01 0.54
CA SER A 14 4.59 5.64 -0.32
C SER A 14 4.85 6.01 -1.78
N THR A 15 6.03 6.52 -2.14
CA THR A 15 6.33 6.97 -3.51
C THR A 15 6.78 5.84 -4.44
N GLY A 16 6.99 4.65 -3.87
CA GLY A 16 7.35 3.45 -4.61
C GLY A 16 6.16 2.68 -5.19
N PRO A 17 6.45 1.50 -5.80
CA PRO A 17 5.43 0.59 -6.32
C PRO A 17 4.51 0.09 -5.20
N LEU A 18 3.32 -0.36 -5.59
CA LEU A 18 2.34 -0.96 -4.69
C LEU A 18 2.94 -2.15 -3.92
N ARG A 19 2.86 -2.07 -2.59
CA ARG A 19 3.35 -3.09 -1.67
C ARG A 19 2.37 -3.28 -0.54
N LYS A 20 2.19 -4.52 -0.11
CA LYS A 20 1.48 -4.85 1.13
C LYS A 20 2.46 -4.86 2.30
N ILE A 21 2.05 -4.26 3.40
CA ILE A 21 2.74 -4.31 4.69
C ILE A 21 1.79 -4.96 5.71
N LYS A 22 2.37 -5.78 6.58
CA LYS A 22 1.65 -6.38 7.71
C LYS A 22 2.04 -5.63 8.97
N LEU A 23 1.09 -4.92 9.55
CA LEU A 23 1.21 -4.27 10.85
C LEU A 23 0.59 -5.18 11.93
N PRO A 24 0.94 -4.98 13.21
CA PRO A 24 0.31 -5.72 14.31
C PRO A 24 -1.21 -5.46 14.41
N ASP A 25 -1.68 -4.32 13.89
CA ASP A 25 -3.10 -3.95 13.81
C ASP A 25 -3.84 -4.54 12.60
N GLY A 26 -3.14 -5.03 11.57
CA GLY A 26 -3.79 -5.52 10.34
C GLY A 26 -2.91 -5.41 9.09
N PHE A 27 -3.53 -5.57 7.92
CA PHE A 27 -2.84 -5.47 6.64
C PHE A 27 -3.08 -4.10 6.00
N TYR A 28 -2.05 -3.57 5.35
CA TYR A 28 -2.14 -2.28 4.66
C TYR A 28 -1.45 -2.37 3.31
N VAL A 29 -2.08 -1.81 2.29
CA VAL A 29 -1.51 -1.61 0.96
C VAL A 29 -0.99 -0.19 0.87
N VAL A 30 0.27 -0.03 0.49
CA VAL A 30 0.97 1.25 0.39
C VAL A 30 1.70 1.35 -0.95
N GLY A 31 1.63 2.50 -1.60
CA GLY A 31 2.30 2.76 -2.88
C GLY A 31 1.59 3.83 -3.68
N HIS A 32 2.27 4.43 -4.67
CA HIS A 32 1.72 5.53 -5.49
C HIS A 32 1.08 6.66 -4.67
N GLU A 33 1.68 7.00 -3.53
CA GLU A 33 1.20 8.00 -2.57
C GLU A 33 -0.15 7.63 -1.92
N MET A 34 -0.61 6.39 -2.10
CA MET A 34 -1.84 5.81 -1.54
C MET A 34 -1.55 4.88 -0.37
N LEU A 35 -2.54 4.76 0.51
CA LEU A 35 -2.52 3.91 1.69
C LEU A 35 -3.94 3.40 1.93
N ILE A 36 -4.10 2.08 1.91
CA ILE A 36 -5.38 1.41 2.02
C ILE A 36 -5.26 0.38 3.13
N ALA A 37 -6.07 0.49 4.17
CA ALA A 37 -6.17 -0.52 5.21
C ALA A 37 -7.10 -1.65 4.72
N VAL A 38 -6.67 -2.90 4.91
CA VAL A 38 -7.44 -4.09 4.51
C VAL A 38 -7.52 -5.08 5.67
N ASP A 39 -8.57 -5.89 5.67
CA ASP A 39 -8.82 -6.86 6.74
C ASP A 39 -8.00 -8.14 6.54
N SER A 40 -7.68 -8.49 5.28
CA SER A 40 -6.95 -9.70 4.92
C SER A 40 -5.84 -9.48 3.90
N GLU A 41 -4.83 -10.38 3.92
CA GLU A 41 -3.75 -10.39 2.92
C GLU A 41 -4.27 -10.57 1.49
N GLN A 42 -5.36 -11.33 1.33
CA GLN A 42 -5.98 -11.61 0.04
C GLN A 42 -6.58 -10.34 -0.59
N GLU A 43 -7.33 -9.55 0.19
CA GLU A 43 -7.82 -8.24 -0.25
C GLU A 43 -6.67 -7.29 -0.61
N ALA A 44 -5.58 -7.32 0.17
CA ALA A 44 -4.39 -6.54 -0.17
C ALA A 44 -3.83 -6.90 -1.55
N ASP A 45 -3.76 -8.20 -1.87
CA ASP A 45 -3.23 -8.68 -3.15
C ASP A 45 -4.16 -8.29 -4.31
N GLU A 46 -5.47 -8.47 -4.15
CA GLU A 46 -6.47 -8.09 -5.16
C GLU A 46 -6.42 -6.58 -5.45
N ILE A 47 -6.34 -5.74 -4.41
CA ILE A 47 -6.26 -4.29 -4.56
C ILE A 47 -4.96 -3.87 -5.24
N ILE A 48 -3.83 -4.52 -4.93
CA ILE A 48 -2.56 -4.26 -5.61
C ILE A 48 -2.69 -4.59 -7.10
N VAL A 49 -3.21 -5.76 -7.44
CA VAL A 49 -3.38 -6.19 -8.83
C VAL A 49 -4.36 -5.29 -9.59
N GLU A 50 -5.48 -4.90 -8.97
CA GLU A 50 -6.44 -3.97 -9.58
C GLU A 50 -5.80 -2.61 -9.83
N LEU A 51 -5.07 -2.06 -8.86
CA LEU A 51 -4.39 -0.78 -9.02
C LEU A 51 -3.24 -0.86 -10.04
N GLU A 52 -2.43 -1.93 -10.05
CA GLU A 52 -1.39 -2.10 -11.08
C GLU A 52 -2.00 -2.20 -12.49
N SER A 53 -3.13 -2.89 -12.61
CA SER A 53 -3.89 -3.04 -13.86
C SER A 53 -4.55 -1.72 -14.30
N GLU A 54 -5.17 -0.99 -13.38
CA GLU A 54 -5.85 0.29 -13.64
C GLU A 54 -4.86 1.40 -14.06
N TYR A 55 -3.68 1.43 -13.45
CA TYR A 55 -2.63 2.40 -13.77
C TYR A 55 -1.74 1.97 -14.94
N GLY A 56 -1.97 0.79 -15.52
CA GLY A 56 -1.25 0.30 -16.70
C GLY A 56 0.27 0.22 -16.47
N LEU A 57 0.69 -0.15 -15.26
CA LEU A 57 2.10 -0.34 -14.91
C LEU A 57 2.56 -1.69 -15.47
N HIS A 58 2.77 -1.76 -16.79
CA HIS A 58 3.36 -2.91 -17.48
C HIS A 58 4.80 -2.63 -17.91
#